data_AF-A0A954LAX2-F1
#
_entry.id   AF-A0A954LAX2-F1
#
_cell.length_a   1.000
_cell.length_b   1.000
_cell.length_c   1.000
_cell.angle_alpha   90.00
_cell.angle_beta   90.00
_cell.angle_gamma   90.00
#
_symmetry.space_group_name_H-M   'P 1'
#
loop_
_entity.id
_entity.type
_entity.pdbx_description
1 polymer ?
#
loop_
_entity_poly.entity_id
_entity_poly.type
_entity_poly.pdbx_seq_one_letter_code
_entity_poly.pdbx_strand_id
1 'polypeptide(L)'
;MRPFLLLPLLFVSLSAEIQAQVRRPPAELNLDPFYRKYVSAHGYPIIASGNVNDYALLEARYLVDMMLAERPDVRDAMIQSGSRLVVMAYNEYTTDVPEHSHLKPKDYWDVRARGLGGSQKDPVCSCGEENLLAFPGDPYADENILIHEFAHNIHLRGMVNVDPTFDDRLKKTYDAAIEAGLWKGKYASTNHHEYFAEGVQSWFNNNRPPDHDHNHVDTREELQEYDPGLAKLCEEVFGKTKLVYTKPQTRLKGHLRRYRPEQAPRFVWPEHLLEAQRKIREEAANR
;
A
#
# COMPACT_ATOMS: atom_id res chain seq x y z
N MET A 1 -41.88 46.42 -31.54
CA MET A 1 -40.73 46.22 -30.63
C MET A 1 -41.20 45.39 -29.44
N ARG A 2 -40.79 44.13 -29.35
CA ARG A 2 -40.99 43.28 -28.17
C ARG A 2 -39.61 43.09 -27.51
N PRO A 3 -39.43 43.35 -26.21
CA PRO A 3 -38.13 43.19 -25.57
C PRO A 3 -37.84 41.71 -25.35
N PHE A 4 -36.67 41.25 -25.81
CA PHE A 4 -36.11 39.95 -25.43
C PHE A 4 -35.66 40.01 -23.98
N LEU A 5 -36.28 39.22 -23.10
CA LEU A 5 -35.74 38.91 -21.79
C LEU A 5 -34.57 37.94 -21.98
N LEU A 6 -33.34 38.39 -21.71
CA LEU A 6 -32.21 37.50 -21.46
C LEU A 6 -32.40 36.85 -20.07
N LEU A 7 -32.62 35.54 -20.04
CA LEU A 7 -32.42 34.74 -18.83
C LEU A 7 -30.92 34.50 -18.64
N PRO A 8 -30.36 34.70 -17.43
CA PRO A 8 -28.97 34.34 -17.17
C PRO A 8 -28.86 32.82 -17.06
N LEU A 9 -28.00 32.20 -17.90
CA LEU A 9 -27.56 30.83 -17.68
C LEU A 9 -26.72 30.80 -16.39
N LEU A 10 -27.31 30.29 -15.33
CA LEU A 10 -26.59 29.82 -14.14
C LEU A 10 -25.73 28.62 -14.55
N PHE A 11 -24.43 28.85 -14.74
CA PHE A 11 -23.44 27.78 -14.71
C PHE A 11 -23.38 27.23 -13.29
N VAL A 12 -24.16 26.18 -13.03
CA VAL A 12 -23.94 25.31 -11.87
C VAL A 12 -22.67 24.52 -12.19
N SER A 13 -21.57 24.84 -11.50
CA SER A 13 -20.39 23.98 -11.50
C SER A 13 -20.78 22.63 -10.92
N LEU A 14 -20.89 21.61 -11.76
CA LEU A 14 -20.93 20.22 -11.33
C LEU A 14 -19.52 19.83 -10.83
N SER A 15 -19.14 20.27 -9.63
CA SER A 15 -18.17 19.52 -8.85
C SER A 15 -18.94 18.43 -8.10
N ALA A 16 -19.44 17.45 -8.86
CA ALA A 16 -19.87 16.19 -8.27
C ALA A 16 -18.59 15.47 -7.85
N GLU A 17 -18.14 15.72 -6.62
CA GLU A 17 -17.35 14.72 -5.91
C GLU A 17 -18.22 13.46 -5.86
N ILE A 18 -18.03 12.56 -6.84
CA ILE A 18 -18.53 11.20 -6.72
C ILE A 18 -17.78 10.62 -5.53
N GLN A 19 -18.41 10.67 -4.37
CA GLN A 19 -17.91 10.00 -3.19
C GLN A 19 -17.76 8.53 -3.57
N ALA A 20 -16.52 8.02 -3.59
CA ALA A 20 -16.32 6.63 -3.96
C ALA A 20 -17.17 5.74 -3.08
N GLN A 21 -17.83 4.79 -3.73
CA GLN A 21 -18.70 3.85 -3.09
C GLN A 21 -18.11 2.46 -3.21
N VAL A 22 -18.01 1.76 -2.08
CA VAL A 22 -17.73 0.34 -2.07
C VAL A 22 -18.93 -0.39 -2.66
N ARG A 23 -18.69 -1.23 -3.66
CA ARG A 23 -19.72 -1.96 -4.41
C ARG A 23 -19.31 -3.42 -4.58
N ARG A 24 -20.19 -4.24 -5.17
CA ARG A 24 -19.81 -5.59 -5.58
C ARG A 24 -18.77 -5.54 -6.70
N PRO A 25 -17.82 -6.49 -6.76
CA PRO A 25 -16.88 -6.57 -7.87
C PRO A 25 -17.60 -6.70 -9.21
N PRO A 26 -17.19 -5.94 -10.24
CA PRO A 26 -17.69 -6.13 -11.59
C PRO A 26 -17.36 -7.53 -12.12
N ALA A 27 -18.29 -8.13 -12.87
CA ALA A 27 -18.15 -9.49 -13.38
C ALA A 27 -16.96 -9.63 -14.36
N GLU A 28 -16.63 -8.56 -15.09
CA GLU A 28 -15.51 -8.51 -16.02
C GLU A 28 -14.13 -8.71 -15.36
N LEU A 29 -14.00 -8.55 -14.04
CA LEU A 29 -12.75 -8.84 -13.33
C LEU A 29 -12.50 -10.34 -13.11
N ASN A 30 -13.51 -11.19 -13.34
CA ASN A 30 -13.43 -12.66 -13.21
C ASN A 30 -12.74 -13.12 -11.90
N LEU A 31 -13.15 -12.53 -10.77
CA LEU A 31 -12.56 -12.79 -9.46
C LEU A 31 -13.20 -13.99 -8.76
N ASP A 32 -12.45 -14.58 -7.83
CA ASP A 32 -12.97 -15.62 -6.93
C ASP A 32 -14.20 -15.12 -6.14
N PRO A 33 -15.25 -15.94 -5.92
CA PRO A 33 -16.43 -15.57 -5.14
C PRO A 33 -16.18 -15.15 -3.69
N PHE A 34 -14.98 -15.41 -3.16
CA PHE A 34 -14.47 -14.83 -1.91
C PHE A 34 -14.62 -13.31 -1.89
N TYR A 35 -14.32 -12.66 -3.02
CA TYR A 35 -14.38 -11.21 -3.16
C TYR A 35 -15.81 -10.71 -3.30
N ARG A 36 -16.24 -9.90 -2.32
CA ARG A 36 -17.61 -9.34 -2.26
C ARG A 36 -17.65 -7.82 -2.27
N LYS A 37 -16.49 -7.17 -2.05
CA LYS A 37 -16.33 -5.72 -2.03
C LYS A 37 -15.28 -5.28 -3.04
N TYR A 38 -15.53 -4.13 -3.66
CA TYR A 38 -14.69 -3.51 -4.66
C TYR A 38 -14.80 -1.99 -4.57
N VAL A 39 -13.67 -1.31 -4.77
CA VAL A 39 -13.61 0.11 -5.10
C VAL A 39 -12.56 0.36 -6.17
N SER A 40 -12.75 1.38 -7.00
CA SER A 40 -11.83 1.75 -8.07
C SER A 40 -10.96 2.94 -7.68
N ALA A 41 -9.64 2.79 -7.79
CA ALA A 41 -8.66 3.88 -7.76
C ALA A 41 -8.31 4.28 -9.21
N HIS A 42 -9.22 5.02 -9.85
CA HIS A 42 -9.15 5.42 -11.27
C HIS A 42 -8.84 4.24 -12.21
N GLY A 43 -9.61 3.16 -12.11
CA GLY A 43 -9.41 1.93 -12.88
C GLY A 43 -8.67 0.84 -12.12
N TYR A 44 -7.73 1.21 -11.22
CA TYR A 44 -6.98 0.22 -10.45
C TYR A 44 -7.91 -0.52 -9.45
N PRO A 45 -8.01 -1.87 -9.53
CA PRO A 45 -8.92 -2.64 -8.68
C PRO A 45 -8.43 -2.74 -7.23
N ILE A 46 -9.29 -2.37 -6.29
CA ILE A 46 -9.12 -2.65 -4.86
C ILE A 46 -10.28 -3.53 -4.42
N ILE A 47 -9.98 -4.74 -3.95
CA ILE A 47 -10.95 -5.80 -3.70
C ILE A 47 -10.79 -6.37 -2.29
N ALA A 48 -11.89 -6.90 -1.75
CA ALA A 48 -11.90 -7.48 -0.42
C ALA A 48 -13.04 -8.49 -0.26
N SER A 49 -12.95 -9.28 0.81
CA SER A 49 -14.07 -10.12 1.27
C SER A 49 -15.26 -9.26 1.72
N GLY A 50 -16.36 -9.92 2.10
CA GLY A 50 -17.50 -9.24 2.72
C GLY A 50 -17.23 -8.71 4.13
N ASN A 51 -16.19 -9.20 4.80
CA ASN A 51 -15.92 -8.95 6.22
C ASN A 51 -15.18 -7.63 6.46
N VAL A 52 -14.43 -7.16 5.48
CA VAL A 52 -13.62 -5.93 5.57
C VAL A 52 -14.48 -4.70 5.73
N ASN A 53 -14.09 -3.78 6.61
CA ASN A 53 -14.73 -2.49 6.78
C ASN A 53 -14.62 -1.63 5.50
N ASP A 54 -15.73 -1.06 5.05
CA ASP A 54 -15.75 -0.22 3.83
C ASP A 54 -14.76 0.96 3.91
N TYR A 55 -14.53 1.51 5.12
CA TYR A 55 -13.54 2.57 5.31
C TYR A 55 -12.11 2.12 4.99
N ALA A 56 -11.77 0.84 5.15
CA ALA A 56 -10.45 0.32 4.81
C ALA A 56 -10.25 0.31 3.28
N LEU A 57 -11.26 -0.11 2.50
CA LEU A 57 -11.17 -0.02 1.03
C LEU A 57 -11.07 1.43 0.56
N LEU A 58 -11.83 2.34 1.17
CA LEU A 58 -11.77 3.76 0.84
C LEU A 58 -10.43 4.39 1.22
N GLU A 59 -9.83 3.92 2.33
CA GLU A 59 -8.50 4.33 2.75
C GLU A 59 -7.41 3.84 1.80
N ALA A 60 -7.46 2.56 1.44
CA ALA A 60 -6.57 2.00 0.43
C ALA A 60 -6.69 2.75 -0.89
N ARG A 61 -7.91 3.09 -1.33
CA ARG A 61 -8.13 3.92 -2.53
C ARG A 61 -7.45 5.27 -2.42
N TYR A 62 -7.61 5.96 -1.31
CA TYR A 62 -6.98 7.26 -1.09
C TYR A 62 -5.45 7.16 -1.20
N LEU A 63 -4.83 6.18 -0.56
CA LEU A 63 -3.38 5.99 -0.61
C LEU A 63 -2.90 5.62 -2.02
N VAL A 64 -3.56 4.68 -2.71
CA VAL A 64 -3.24 4.30 -4.09
C VAL A 64 -3.39 5.49 -5.05
N ASP A 65 -4.48 6.26 -4.92
CA ASP A 65 -4.70 7.45 -5.74
C ASP A 65 -3.60 8.49 -5.52
N MET A 66 -3.18 8.69 -4.27
CA MET A 66 -2.10 9.62 -3.92
C MET A 66 -0.73 9.14 -4.39
N MET A 67 -0.37 7.88 -4.17
CA MET A 67 0.93 7.32 -4.59
C MET A 67 1.08 7.33 -6.12
N LEU A 68 -0.01 7.26 -6.88
CA LEU A 68 0.01 7.30 -8.35
C LEU A 68 -0.48 8.63 -8.94
N ALA A 69 -0.60 9.68 -8.12
CA ALA A 69 -1.22 10.95 -8.54
C ALA A 69 -0.54 11.57 -9.77
N GLU A 70 0.80 11.51 -9.82
CA GLU A 70 1.61 12.06 -10.91
C GLU A 70 1.97 11.02 -11.99
N ARG A 71 1.48 9.77 -11.86
CA ARG A 71 1.83 8.64 -12.74
C ARG A 71 0.62 7.86 -13.27
N PRO A 72 -0.25 8.48 -14.08
CA PRO A 72 -1.33 7.75 -14.75
C PRO A 72 -0.78 6.65 -15.69
N ASP A 73 0.39 6.86 -16.30
CA ASP A 73 1.09 5.88 -17.13
C ASP A 73 1.44 4.60 -16.37
N VAL A 74 1.96 4.73 -15.15
CA VAL A 74 2.28 3.60 -14.27
C VAL A 74 1.01 2.91 -13.82
N ARG A 75 -0.02 3.67 -13.44
CA ARG A 75 -1.33 3.12 -13.08
C ARG A 75 -1.89 2.25 -14.21
N ASP A 76 -1.87 2.76 -15.44
CA ASP A 76 -2.36 2.05 -16.62
C ASP A 76 -1.54 0.78 -16.87
N ALA A 77 -0.22 0.84 -16.77
CA ALA A 77 0.65 -0.33 -16.88
C ALA A 77 0.34 -1.40 -15.80
N MET A 78 0.11 -0.98 -14.56
CA MET A 78 -0.29 -1.88 -13.47
C MET A 78 -1.63 -2.55 -13.78
N ILE A 79 -2.64 -1.80 -14.24
CA ILE A 79 -3.95 -2.33 -14.63
C ILE A 79 -3.81 -3.33 -15.79
N GLN A 80 -3.07 -2.97 -16.85
CA GLN A 80 -2.87 -3.81 -18.03
C GLN A 80 -2.11 -5.10 -17.70
N SER A 81 -1.22 -5.05 -16.72
CA SER A 81 -0.56 -6.26 -16.23
C SER A 81 -1.53 -7.20 -15.50
N GLY A 82 -2.70 -6.72 -15.07
CA GLY A 82 -3.68 -7.45 -14.26
C GLY A 82 -3.51 -7.24 -12.75
N SER A 83 -2.69 -6.26 -12.35
CA SER A 83 -2.41 -5.98 -10.94
C SER A 83 -3.66 -5.50 -10.19
N ARG A 84 -3.76 -5.89 -8.92
CA ARG A 84 -4.86 -5.55 -8.02
C ARG A 84 -4.42 -5.56 -6.57
N LEU A 85 -5.07 -4.73 -5.74
CA LEU A 85 -4.87 -4.72 -4.29
C LEU A 85 -5.99 -5.48 -3.59
N VAL A 86 -5.61 -6.39 -2.70
CA VAL A 86 -6.49 -7.12 -1.80
C VAL A 86 -6.39 -6.53 -0.40
N VAL A 87 -7.52 -6.12 0.17
CA VAL A 87 -7.59 -5.79 1.60
C VAL A 87 -8.11 -7.01 2.35
N MET A 88 -7.34 -7.51 3.30
CA MET A 88 -7.72 -8.61 4.20
C MET A 88 -8.44 -8.06 5.43
N ALA A 89 -9.46 -8.76 5.90
CA ALA A 89 -10.06 -8.43 7.19
C ALA A 89 -9.06 -8.66 8.32
N TYR A 90 -9.29 -8.03 9.48
CA TYR A 90 -8.40 -8.16 10.65
C TYR A 90 -8.35 -9.60 11.21
N ASN A 91 -9.30 -10.45 10.80
CA ASN A 91 -9.42 -11.86 11.16
C ASN A 91 -9.29 -12.81 9.95
N GLU A 92 -8.79 -12.32 8.82
CA GLU A 92 -8.41 -13.09 7.64
C GLU A 92 -6.89 -13.02 7.48
N TYR A 93 -6.25 -14.10 7.04
CA TYR A 93 -4.79 -14.22 6.98
C TYR A 93 -4.27 -14.39 5.55
N THR A 94 -2.95 -14.29 5.38
CA THR A 94 -2.28 -14.31 4.07
C THR A 94 -2.79 -15.41 3.16
N THR A 95 -2.91 -16.64 3.65
CA THR A 95 -3.32 -17.79 2.83
C THR A 95 -4.84 -17.98 2.71
N ASP A 96 -5.64 -17.13 3.36
CA ASP A 96 -7.09 -17.06 3.12
C ASP A 96 -7.41 -16.25 1.85
N VAL A 97 -6.46 -15.42 1.38
CA VAL A 97 -6.51 -14.80 0.05
C VAL A 97 -6.42 -15.90 -1.01
N PRO A 98 -7.38 -16.02 -1.94
CA PRO A 98 -7.41 -17.11 -2.92
C PRO A 98 -6.10 -17.30 -3.68
N GLU A 99 -5.47 -16.22 -4.11
CA GLU A 99 -4.23 -16.21 -4.89
C GLU A 99 -3.02 -16.66 -4.07
N HIS A 100 -3.05 -16.52 -2.75
CA HIS A 100 -1.97 -16.92 -1.83
C HIS A 100 -2.24 -18.28 -1.13
N SER A 101 -3.39 -18.91 -1.37
CA SER A 101 -3.80 -20.17 -0.73
C SER A 101 -2.82 -21.34 -0.91
N HIS A 102 -2.01 -21.26 -1.97
CA HIS A 102 -0.98 -22.24 -2.31
C HIS A 102 0.27 -22.15 -1.43
N LEU A 103 0.48 -21.03 -0.70
CA LEU A 103 1.66 -20.84 0.14
C LEU A 103 1.69 -21.83 1.30
N LYS A 104 2.88 -22.38 1.58
CA LYS A 104 3.12 -23.39 2.62
C LYS A 104 4.45 -23.12 3.34
N PRO A 105 4.57 -23.46 4.64
CA PRO A 105 3.49 -23.89 5.55
C PRO A 105 2.45 -22.79 5.80
N LYS A 106 1.16 -23.14 5.95
CA LYS A 106 0.07 -22.15 6.12
C LYS A 106 0.34 -21.22 7.30
N ASP A 107 0.55 -21.78 8.49
CA ASP A 107 0.72 -21.01 9.72
C ASP A 107 1.96 -20.10 9.67
N TYR A 108 3.00 -20.48 8.93
CA TYR A 108 4.15 -19.60 8.72
C TYR A 108 3.74 -18.35 7.94
N TRP A 109 3.08 -18.51 6.80
CA TRP A 109 2.68 -17.38 5.95
C TRP A 109 1.58 -16.51 6.57
N ASP A 110 0.67 -17.13 7.31
CA ASP A 110 -0.41 -16.43 8.01
C ASP A 110 0.11 -15.53 9.14
N VAL A 111 1.26 -15.88 9.74
CA VAL A 111 1.91 -15.06 10.79
C VAL A 111 2.98 -14.13 10.23
N ARG A 112 3.73 -14.58 9.21
CA ARG A 112 4.90 -13.88 8.68
C ARG A 112 4.56 -12.50 8.13
N ALA A 113 3.34 -12.31 7.63
CA ALA A 113 2.97 -11.08 6.96
C ALA A 113 1.50 -10.73 7.15
N ARG A 114 1.22 -9.42 7.13
CA ARG A 114 -0.13 -8.85 6.96
C ARG A 114 -0.28 -8.12 5.63
N GLY A 115 0.68 -8.29 4.73
CA GLY A 115 0.67 -7.78 3.37
C GLY A 115 1.70 -8.50 2.51
N LEU A 116 1.55 -8.42 1.20
CA LEU A 116 2.50 -8.95 0.22
C LEU A 116 2.45 -8.06 -1.02
N GLY A 117 3.59 -7.66 -1.58
CA GLY A 117 3.66 -6.69 -2.68
C GLY A 117 3.41 -7.25 -4.08
N GLY A 118 3.27 -8.57 -4.20
CA GLY A 118 3.22 -9.26 -5.48
C GLY A 118 4.60 -9.41 -6.13
N SER A 119 4.62 -9.75 -7.42
CA SER A 119 5.86 -9.89 -8.18
C SER A 119 5.59 -9.73 -9.67
N GLN A 120 6.60 -9.74 -10.54
CA GLN A 120 6.37 -9.71 -12.00
C GLN A 120 5.40 -10.79 -12.51
N LYS A 121 5.28 -11.92 -11.79
CA LYS A 121 4.37 -13.03 -12.13
C LYS A 121 3.12 -13.10 -11.26
N ASP A 122 3.16 -12.48 -10.08
CA ASP A 122 2.03 -12.44 -9.14
C ASP A 122 1.38 -11.05 -9.16
N PRO A 123 0.18 -10.90 -9.73
CA PRO A 123 -0.49 -9.61 -9.82
C PRO A 123 -1.06 -9.11 -8.48
N VAL A 124 -1.01 -9.88 -7.40
CA VAL A 124 -1.72 -9.53 -6.17
C VAL A 124 -0.79 -8.81 -5.20
N CYS A 125 -1.13 -7.55 -4.93
CA CYS A 125 -0.68 -6.85 -3.74
C CYS A 125 -1.73 -7.06 -2.64
N SER A 126 -1.32 -7.14 -1.37
CA SER A 126 -2.25 -7.26 -0.24
C SER A 126 -1.83 -6.47 0.98
N CYS A 127 -2.80 -6.08 1.82
CA CYS A 127 -2.58 -5.50 3.14
C CYS A 127 -3.76 -5.77 4.09
N GLY A 128 -3.53 -5.66 5.39
CA GLY A 128 -4.55 -5.83 6.43
C GLY A 128 -5.34 -4.54 6.70
N GLU A 129 -6.64 -4.67 6.92
CA GLU A 129 -7.49 -3.52 7.29
C GLU A 129 -7.13 -2.94 8.66
N GLU A 130 -6.61 -3.77 9.58
CA GLU A 130 -6.20 -3.32 10.91
C GLU A 130 -5.08 -2.29 10.82
N ASN A 131 -4.23 -2.38 9.79
CA ASN A 131 -3.18 -1.41 9.55
C ASN A 131 -3.71 -0.16 8.85
N LEU A 132 -4.54 -0.32 7.81
CA LEU A 132 -5.15 0.81 7.10
C LEU A 132 -5.96 1.72 8.01
N LEU A 133 -6.68 1.13 8.97
CA LEU A 133 -7.55 1.84 9.90
C LEU A 133 -6.95 2.01 11.30
N ALA A 134 -5.69 1.58 11.48
CA ALA A 134 -4.89 1.66 12.71
C ALA A 134 -5.65 1.15 13.95
N PHE A 135 -6.14 -0.09 13.86
CA PHE A 135 -6.82 -0.77 14.94
C PHE A 135 -5.87 -1.02 16.12
N PRO A 136 -6.39 -1.07 17.36
CA PRO A 136 -5.61 -1.54 18.49
C PRO A 136 -5.07 -2.97 18.24
N GLY A 137 -3.80 -3.20 18.56
CA GLY A 137 -3.18 -4.52 18.40
C GLY A 137 -2.64 -4.82 17.00
N ASP A 138 -2.73 -3.89 16.04
CA ASP A 138 -2.06 -4.00 14.74
C ASP A 138 -0.57 -4.34 14.92
N PRO A 139 -0.08 -5.45 14.34
CA PRO A 139 1.32 -5.84 14.43
C PRO A 139 2.28 -4.88 13.72
N TYR A 140 1.78 -4.00 12.86
CA TYR A 140 2.54 -2.99 12.11
C TYR A 140 2.11 -1.56 12.48
N ALA A 141 1.71 -1.34 13.74
CA ALA A 141 1.13 -0.09 14.21
C ALA A 141 2.00 1.16 14.03
N ASP A 142 3.32 1.02 13.87
CA ASP A 142 4.26 2.13 13.70
C ASP A 142 4.39 2.60 12.24
N GLU A 143 3.76 1.90 11.28
CA GLU A 143 3.82 2.21 9.85
C GLU A 143 2.49 1.95 9.14
N ASN A 144 2.45 2.16 7.82
CA ASN A 144 1.38 1.69 6.96
C ASN A 144 1.95 0.74 5.92
N ILE A 145 1.69 -0.55 6.07
CA ILE A 145 2.24 -1.59 5.21
C ILE A 145 1.73 -1.50 3.78
N LEU A 146 0.56 -0.90 3.51
CA LEU A 146 0.12 -0.69 2.12
C LEU A 146 1.17 0.12 1.36
N ILE A 147 1.77 1.16 1.96
CA ILE A 147 2.75 1.99 1.26
C ILE A 147 3.97 1.16 0.85
N HIS A 148 4.44 0.26 1.72
CA HIS A 148 5.54 -0.66 1.44
C HIS A 148 5.16 -1.66 0.33
N GLU A 149 4.08 -2.41 0.54
CA GLU A 149 3.69 -3.48 -0.39
C GLU A 149 3.28 -2.93 -1.76
N PHE A 150 2.64 -1.76 -1.76
CA PHE A 150 2.28 -1.09 -3.00
C PHE A 150 3.49 -0.49 -3.71
N ALA A 151 4.58 -0.15 -3.00
CA ALA A 151 5.84 0.23 -3.64
C ALA A 151 6.46 -0.94 -4.42
N HIS A 152 6.48 -2.15 -3.85
CA HIS A 152 6.86 -3.38 -4.57
C HIS A 152 5.99 -3.58 -5.81
N ASN A 153 4.68 -3.36 -5.69
CA ASN A 153 3.74 -3.52 -6.79
C ASN A 153 3.94 -2.47 -7.89
N ILE A 154 4.11 -1.20 -7.52
CA ILE A 154 4.47 -0.11 -8.44
C ILE A 154 5.77 -0.46 -9.16
N HIS A 155 6.77 -0.96 -8.45
CA HIS A 155 8.02 -1.38 -9.06
C HIS A 155 7.80 -2.49 -10.09
N LEU A 156 7.30 -3.65 -9.64
CA LEU A 156 7.34 -4.90 -10.42
C LEU A 156 6.20 -5.06 -11.42
N ARG A 157 5.18 -4.19 -11.36
CA ARG A 157 4.00 -4.22 -12.26
C ARG A 157 3.70 -2.91 -12.97
N GLY A 158 4.27 -1.82 -12.47
CA GLY A 158 4.14 -0.50 -13.08
C GLY A 158 5.43 -0.08 -13.79
N MET A 159 6.44 0.28 -13.01
CA MET A 159 7.69 0.88 -13.50
C MET A 159 8.41 -0.01 -14.51
N VAL A 160 8.58 -1.30 -14.24
CA VAL A 160 9.26 -2.21 -15.19
C VAL A 160 8.51 -2.39 -16.52
N ASN A 161 7.20 -2.12 -16.54
CA ASN A 161 6.37 -2.18 -17.75
C ASN A 161 6.34 -0.84 -18.52
N VAL A 162 6.60 0.28 -17.84
CA VAL A 162 6.72 1.61 -18.46
C VAL A 162 8.15 1.88 -18.93
N ASP A 163 9.13 1.53 -18.10
CA ASP A 163 10.56 1.66 -18.36
C ASP A 163 11.27 0.34 -18.01
N PRO A 164 11.65 -0.46 -19.01
CA PRO A 164 12.32 -1.74 -18.78
C PRO A 164 13.74 -1.60 -18.18
N THR A 165 14.29 -0.38 -18.12
CA THR A 165 15.60 -0.12 -17.50
C THR A 165 15.52 0.19 -16.01
N PHE A 166 14.31 0.37 -15.45
CA PHE A 166 14.13 0.84 -14.08
C PHE A 166 14.77 -0.10 -13.04
N ASP A 167 14.52 -1.41 -13.14
CA ASP A 167 15.05 -2.40 -12.18
C ASP A 167 16.59 -2.45 -12.21
N ASP A 168 17.21 -2.37 -13.40
CA ASP A 168 18.67 -2.30 -13.53
C ASP A 168 19.25 -1.02 -12.91
N ARG A 169 18.55 0.12 -13.04
CA ARG A 169 18.96 1.37 -12.40
C ARG A 169 18.82 1.30 -10.90
N LEU A 170 17.70 0.77 -10.40
CA LEU A 170 17.46 0.54 -8.98
C LEU A 170 18.53 -0.36 -8.37
N LYS A 171 18.85 -1.48 -9.02
CA LYS A 171 19.90 -2.39 -8.57
C LYS A 171 21.27 -1.73 -8.49
N LYS A 172 21.65 -0.93 -9.49
CA LYS A 172 22.92 -0.18 -9.46
C LYS A 172 22.95 0.84 -8.33
N THR A 173 21.84 1.53 -8.08
CA THR A 173 21.72 2.48 -6.96
C THR A 173 21.82 1.77 -5.61
N TYR A 174 21.15 0.63 -5.47
CA TYR A 174 21.27 -0.24 -4.29
C TYR A 174 22.71 -0.69 -4.06
N ASP A 175 23.37 -1.27 -5.07
CA ASP A 175 24.75 -1.76 -4.95
C ASP A 175 25.71 -0.65 -4.48
N ALA A 176 25.55 0.57 -5.02
CA ALA A 176 26.34 1.73 -4.60
C ALA A 176 26.04 2.18 -3.16
N ALA A 177 24.77 2.15 -2.73
CA ALA A 177 24.38 2.47 -1.36
C ALA A 177 24.98 1.48 -0.35
N ILE A 178 24.96 0.18 -0.67
CA ILE A 178 25.56 -0.86 0.17
C ILE A 178 27.09 -0.73 0.21
N GLU A 179 27.75 -0.45 -0.92
CA GLU A 179 29.19 -0.20 -0.97
C GLU A 179 29.59 1.02 -0.10
N ALA A 180 28.75 2.05 -0.08
CA ALA A 180 28.92 3.23 0.77
C ALA A 180 28.59 2.97 2.26
N GLY A 181 28.13 1.77 2.61
CA GLY A 181 27.75 1.40 3.98
C GLY A 181 26.41 1.96 4.44
N LEU A 182 25.59 2.49 3.51
CA LEU A 182 24.22 2.90 3.81
C LEU A 182 23.37 1.67 4.14
N TRP A 183 22.36 1.86 4.99
CA TRP A 183 21.38 0.85 5.39
C TRP A 183 21.97 -0.42 6.03
N LYS A 184 23.26 -0.38 6.43
CA LYS A 184 23.97 -1.56 6.93
C LYS A 184 23.24 -2.21 8.11
N GLY A 185 22.90 -3.49 7.95
CA GLY A 185 22.22 -4.28 8.98
C GLY A 185 20.75 -3.91 9.16
N LYS A 186 20.17 -3.17 8.20
CA LYS A 186 18.77 -2.74 8.20
C LYS A 186 17.98 -3.46 7.11
N TYR A 187 16.67 -3.47 7.23
CA TYR A 187 15.79 -4.22 6.33
C TYR A 187 15.95 -3.80 4.86
N ALA A 188 16.14 -2.49 4.63
CA ALA A 188 16.47 -1.91 3.32
C ALA A 188 17.76 -2.49 2.68
N SER A 189 18.67 -3.09 3.46
CA SER A 189 19.89 -3.75 2.94
C SER A 189 19.70 -5.23 2.57
N THR A 190 18.48 -5.76 2.64
CA THR A 190 18.20 -7.17 2.34
C THR A 190 18.34 -7.47 0.85
N ASN A 191 17.77 -6.62 -0.01
CA ASN A 191 17.86 -6.67 -1.47
C ASN A 191 17.35 -5.35 -2.06
N HIS A 192 17.50 -5.16 -3.38
CA HIS A 192 17.13 -3.92 -4.05
C HIS A 192 15.62 -3.67 -4.11
N HIS A 193 14.77 -4.69 -3.95
CA HIS A 193 13.32 -4.49 -3.83
C HIS A 193 12.95 -3.89 -2.47
N GLU A 194 13.46 -4.45 -1.37
CA GLU A 194 13.22 -3.91 -0.02
C GLU A 194 13.82 -2.52 0.12
N TYR A 195 15.01 -2.32 -0.43
CA TYR A 195 15.63 -0.99 -0.54
C TYR A 195 14.69 0.05 -1.15
N PHE A 196 14.03 -0.30 -2.25
CA PHE A 196 13.06 0.60 -2.86
C PHE A 196 11.85 0.83 -1.96
N ALA A 197 11.22 -0.24 -1.47
CA ALA A 197 9.99 -0.15 -0.69
C ALA A 197 10.18 0.63 0.63
N GLU A 198 11.29 0.41 1.34
CA GLU A 198 11.70 1.17 2.52
C GLU A 198 11.95 2.64 2.18
N GLY A 199 12.64 2.91 1.07
CA GLY A 199 12.81 4.27 0.55
C GLY A 199 11.49 4.96 0.28
N VAL A 200 10.52 4.26 -0.31
CA VAL A 200 9.18 4.80 -0.56
C VAL A 200 8.45 5.11 0.75
N GLN A 201 8.60 4.27 1.78
CA GLN A 201 8.04 4.58 3.09
C GLN A 201 8.64 5.87 3.67
N SER A 202 9.97 6.03 3.64
CA SER A 202 10.60 7.26 4.09
C SER A 202 10.17 8.46 3.23
N TRP A 203 10.09 8.30 1.90
CA TRP A 203 9.63 9.33 0.97
C TRP A 203 8.21 9.83 1.29
N PHE A 204 7.36 9.03 1.91
CA PHE A 204 6.01 9.43 2.35
C PHE A 204 5.89 9.64 3.86
N ASN A 205 6.99 9.74 4.59
CA ASN A 205 7.06 9.92 6.05
C ASN A 205 6.25 8.83 6.79
N ASN A 206 6.40 7.59 6.33
CA ASN A 206 5.71 6.41 6.83
C ASN A 206 6.67 5.34 7.35
N ASN A 207 7.98 5.51 7.19
CA ASN A 207 8.90 4.51 7.71
C ASN A 207 8.93 4.55 9.24
N ARG A 208 9.40 3.47 9.84
CA ARG A 208 9.45 3.30 11.28
C ARG A 208 10.64 4.08 11.86
N PRO A 209 10.45 4.71 13.03
CA PRO A 209 11.58 5.23 13.81
C PRO A 209 12.63 4.14 14.09
N PRO A 210 13.86 4.53 14.45
CA PRO A 210 14.96 3.59 14.68
C PRO A 210 14.59 2.42 15.59
N ASP A 211 14.81 1.21 15.08
CA ASP A 211 14.70 -0.03 15.85
C ASP A 211 15.77 -1.05 15.38
N HIS A 212 15.53 -2.34 15.60
CA HIS A 212 16.43 -3.38 15.11
C HIS A 212 16.58 -3.31 13.58
N ASP A 213 15.46 -3.24 12.86
CA ASP A 213 15.37 -3.38 11.41
C ASP A 213 15.45 -2.03 10.68
N HIS A 214 15.16 -0.92 11.34
CA HIS A 214 15.10 0.43 10.76
C HIS A 214 16.18 1.35 11.36
N ASN A 215 16.62 2.36 10.61
CA ASN A 215 17.54 3.40 11.09
C ASN A 215 16.78 4.72 11.31
N HIS A 216 17.50 5.85 11.31
CA HIS A 216 16.94 7.19 11.52
C HIS A 216 16.25 7.79 10.30
N VAL A 217 16.23 7.10 9.16
CA VAL A 217 15.73 7.66 7.90
C VAL A 217 14.25 7.34 7.78
N ASP A 218 13.40 8.09 8.46
CA ASP A 218 11.95 7.85 8.48
C ASP A 218 11.12 8.92 7.76
N THR A 219 11.76 9.99 7.32
CA THR A 219 11.16 11.08 6.53
C THR A 219 11.76 11.24 5.12
N ARG A 220 11.06 11.99 4.27
CA ARG A 220 11.54 12.36 2.93
C ARG A 220 12.81 13.19 3.02
N GLU A 221 12.82 14.14 3.95
CA GLU A 221 13.94 15.04 4.18
C GLU A 221 15.21 14.26 4.58
N GLU A 222 15.09 13.33 5.53
CA GLU A 222 16.20 12.46 5.92
C GLU A 222 16.65 11.55 4.77
N LEU A 223 15.72 11.02 3.97
CA LEU A 223 16.08 10.19 2.82
C LEU A 223 16.89 10.98 1.78
N GLN A 224 16.50 12.23 1.51
CA GLN A 224 17.21 13.11 0.58
C GLN A 224 18.64 13.41 1.04
N GLU A 225 18.85 13.54 2.35
CA GLU A 225 20.18 13.77 2.94
C GLU A 225 21.01 12.49 3.00
N TYR A 226 20.42 11.39 3.48
CA TYR A 226 21.12 10.14 3.75
C TYR A 226 21.42 9.32 2.50
N ASP A 227 20.44 9.18 1.61
CA ASP A 227 20.53 8.39 0.37
C ASP A 227 19.92 9.16 -0.82
N PRO A 228 20.63 10.18 -1.33
CA PRO A 228 20.15 10.99 -2.45
C PRO A 228 19.94 10.17 -3.74
N GLY A 229 20.59 9.01 -3.86
CA GLY A 229 20.40 8.08 -4.99
C GLY A 229 19.00 7.47 -4.98
N LEU A 230 18.60 6.91 -3.84
CA LEU A 230 17.25 6.38 -3.63
C LEU A 230 16.19 7.48 -3.68
N ALA A 231 16.47 8.64 -3.08
CA ALA A 231 15.57 9.78 -3.11
C ALA A 231 15.25 10.22 -4.55
N LYS A 232 16.24 10.21 -5.44
CA LYS A 232 16.04 10.54 -6.86
C LYS A 232 15.17 9.51 -7.59
N LEU A 233 15.31 8.22 -7.29
CA LEU A 233 14.41 7.20 -7.83
C LEU A 233 12.97 7.39 -7.32
N CYS A 234 12.81 7.72 -6.04
CA CYS A 234 11.49 8.04 -5.49
C CYS A 234 10.89 9.30 -6.14
N GLU A 235 11.70 10.34 -6.38
CA GLU A 235 11.27 11.55 -7.09
C GLU A 235 10.83 11.25 -8.53
N GLU A 236 11.56 10.39 -9.25
CA GLU A 236 11.18 9.95 -10.59
C GLU A 236 9.82 9.20 -10.58
N VAL A 237 9.62 8.33 -9.60
CA VAL A 237 8.41 7.52 -9.49
C VAL A 237 7.23 8.35 -9.03
N PHE A 238 7.39 9.24 -8.05
CA PHE A 238 6.27 9.92 -7.40
C PHE A 238 6.12 11.39 -7.78
N GLY A 239 7.08 11.95 -8.52
CA GLY A 239 7.05 13.34 -8.97
C GLY A 239 6.78 14.32 -7.82
N LYS A 240 5.80 15.21 -8.05
CA LYS A 240 5.40 16.26 -7.10
C LYS A 240 4.33 15.81 -6.10
N THR A 241 4.16 14.51 -5.91
CA THR A 241 3.17 13.97 -4.99
C THR A 241 3.35 14.56 -3.58
N LYS A 242 2.24 15.08 -3.04
CA LYS A 242 2.21 15.76 -1.74
C LYS A 242 1.75 14.87 -0.59
N LEU A 243 1.78 13.56 -0.79
CA LEU A 243 1.50 12.61 0.28
C LEU A 243 2.59 12.75 1.35
N VAL A 244 2.13 13.06 2.56
CA VAL A 244 2.87 12.92 3.82
C VAL A 244 1.91 12.10 4.69
N TYR A 245 2.27 10.86 4.97
CA TYR A 245 1.36 9.94 5.62
C TYR A 245 1.11 10.36 7.06
N THR A 246 -0.16 10.25 7.47
CA THR A 246 -0.55 10.32 8.89
C THR A 246 -1.58 9.23 9.17
N LYS A 247 -1.62 8.76 10.42
CA LYS A 247 -2.57 7.74 10.85
C LYS A 247 -4.02 8.22 10.65
N PRO A 248 -4.96 7.34 10.26
CA PRO A 248 -6.33 7.71 9.89
C PRO A 248 -7.08 8.48 10.98
N GLN A 249 -6.78 8.23 12.26
CA GLN A 249 -7.35 8.94 13.40
C GLN A 249 -7.06 10.45 13.38
N THR A 250 -5.95 10.87 12.79
CA THR A 250 -5.57 12.30 12.67
C THR A 250 -6.30 13.01 11.54
N ARG A 251 -7.02 12.26 10.69
CA ARG A 251 -7.61 12.75 9.44
C ARG A 251 -9.02 12.20 9.21
N LEU A 252 -9.86 12.28 10.24
CA LEU A 252 -11.29 11.94 10.21
C LEU A 252 -12.13 12.93 9.40
N LYS A 253 -11.77 13.11 8.13
CA LYS A 253 -12.41 13.98 7.12
C LYS A 253 -12.57 13.20 5.81
N GLY A 254 -13.26 13.77 4.83
CA GLY A 254 -13.46 13.13 3.52
C GLY A 254 -14.09 11.74 3.65
N HIS A 255 -13.46 10.71 3.07
CA HIS A 255 -13.92 9.33 3.14
C HIS A 255 -13.95 8.75 4.55
N LEU A 256 -13.16 9.30 5.50
CA LEU A 256 -13.13 8.87 6.90
C LEU A 256 -14.03 9.70 7.83
N ARG A 257 -14.78 10.70 7.34
CA ARG A 257 -15.59 11.60 8.19
C ARG A 257 -16.56 10.88 9.13
N ARG A 258 -17.04 9.71 8.73
CA ARG A 258 -18.00 8.89 9.49
C ARG A 258 -17.37 7.64 10.10
N TYR A 259 -16.07 7.43 9.92
CA TYR A 259 -15.35 6.39 10.63
C TYR A 259 -15.27 6.75 12.13
N ARG A 260 -15.27 5.73 12.98
CA ARG A 260 -15.28 5.83 14.45
C ARG A 260 -14.20 4.90 14.99
N PRO A 261 -12.95 5.37 15.13
CA PRO A 261 -11.83 4.53 15.57
C PRO A 261 -12.07 3.84 16.91
N GLU A 262 -12.86 4.44 17.80
CA GLU A 262 -13.23 3.87 19.10
C GLU A 262 -14.13 2.63 19.00
N GLN A 263 -14.74 2.39 17.84
CA GLN A 263 -15.54 1.19 17.54
C GLN A 263 -14.74 0.14 16.77
N ALA A 264 -13.47 0.39 16.48
CA ALA A 264 -12.61 -0.56 15.79
C ALA A 264 -12.43 -1.83 16.63
N PRO A 265 -12.44 -3.02 16.00
CA PRO A 265 -12.05 -4.24 16.69
C PRO A 265 -10.57 -4.18 17.09
N ARG A 266 -10.19 -5.01 18.06
CA ARG A 266 -8.78 -5.24 18.38
C ARG A 266 -8.25 -6.38 17.53
N PHE A 267 -7.13 -6.18 16.84
CA PHE A 267 -6.42 -7.27 16.20
C PHE A 267 -5.78 -8.16 17.27
N VAL A 268 -6.00 -9.46 17.16
CA VAL A 268 -5.42 -10.49 18.03
C VAL A 268 -5.06 -11.69 17.17
N TRP A 269 -3.82 -12.16 17.29
CA TRP A 269 -3.41 -13.40 16.65
C TRP A 269 -4.23 -14.58 17.19
N PRO A 270 -4.76 -15.46 16.33
CA PRO A 270 -5.57 -16.58 16.75
C PRO A 270 -4.67 -17.62 17.45
N GLU A 271 -5.23 -18.37 18.40
CA GLU A 271 -4.45 -19.25 19.28
C GLU A 271 -3.59 -20.26 18.51
N HIS A 272 -4.12 -20.83 17.42
CA HIS A 272 -3.40 -21.80 16.60
C HIS A 272 -2.13 -21.23 15.93
N LEU A 273 -2.03 -19.91 15.76
CA LEU A 273 -0.88 -19.25 15.15
C LEU A 273 0.20 -18.82 16.15
N LEU A 274 -0.07 -18.90 17.46
CA LEU A 274 0.87 -18.44 18.50
C LEU A 274 2.19 -19.24 18.49
N GLU A 275 2.12 -20.54 18.17
CA GLU A 275 3.30 -21.40 18.05
C GLU A 275 4.20 -20.97 16.89
N ALA A 276 3.61 -20.73 15.71
CA ALA A 276 4.35 -20.26 14.54
C ALA A 276 4.95 -18.88 14.79
N GLN A 277 4.22 -17.99 15.46
CA GLN A 277 4.73 -16.68 15.88
C GLN A 277 5.93 -16.79 16.81
N ARG A 278 5.89 -17.68 17.81
CA ARG A 278 7.01 -17.86 18.72
C ARG A 278 8.26 -18.31 17.94
N LYS A 279 8.12 -19.29 17.04
CA LYS A 279 9.23 -19.79 16.21
C LYS A 279 9.84 -18.68 15.33
N ILE A 280 9.01 -17.89 14.66
CA ILE A 280 9.50 -16.79 13.82
C ILE A 280 10.29 -15.76 14.64
N ARG A 281 9.80 -15.42 15.85
CA ARG A 281 10.51 -14.48 16.74
C ARG A 281 11.83 -15.05 17.26
N GLU A 282 11.86 -16.34 17.61
CA GLU A 282 13.09 -17.02 18.02
C GLU A 282 14.12 -17.06 16.88
N GLU A 283 13.69 -17.32 15.65
CA GLU A 283 14.57 -17.29 14.47
C GLU A 283 15.11 -15.88 14.20
N ALA A 284 14.28 -14.84 14.34
CA ALA A 284 14.69 -13.45 14.14
C ALA A 284 15.71 -12.98 15.19
N ALA A 285 15.52 -13.36 16.46
CA ALA A 285 16.43 -12.98 17.54
C ALA A 285 17.82 -13.65 17.46
N ASN A 286 17.96 -14.70 16.64
CA ASN A 286 19.21 -15.45 16.46
C ASN A 286 19.99 -15.06 15.19
N ARG A 287 19.55 -14.04 14.45
CA ARG A 287 20.21 -13.49 13.26
C ARG A 287 21.07 -12.28 13.61
#